data_AF-A0A2E6DR12-F1
#
_entry.id   AF-A0A2E6DR12-F1
#
_cell.length_a   1.000
_cell.length_b   1.000
_cell.length_c   1.000
_cell.angle_alpha   90.00
_cell.angle_beta   90.00
_cell.angle_gamma   90.00
#
_symmetry.space_group_name_H-M   'P 1'
#
loop_
_entity.id
_entity.type
_entity.pdbx_description
1 polymer ?
#
loop_
_entity_poly.entity_id
_entity_poly.type
_entity_poly.pdbx_seq_one_letter_code
_entity_poly.pdbx_strand_id
1 'polypeptide(L)'
;MRLVLDLRKVSSHSERCRLASDADQHGIWGTVVTGPPGAECVEAAAIAAVTSNLSIIVDVDGDAAHPTTLAEEVAVLDQISRRRAALIFRGETTTKLSVAALLSGLSSNGVILSPPPAQTSVPVFAPEDMPEVDLEGDLQNSAAIIDQYRDANTPFLIVSWDRPIKELGRHLVGRAASPDFPQMVADLADEIDPIE
;
A
#
# COMPACT_ATOMS: atom_id res chain seq x y z
N MET A 1 -8.12 -8.74 7.86
CA MET A 1 -7.15 -7.63 7.71
C MET A 1 -6.38 -7.80 6.40
N ARG A 2 -5.93 -6.71 5.76
CA ARG A 2 -5.10 -6.72 4.55
C ARG A 2 -3.69 -6.26 4.90
N LEU A 3 -2.67 -7.01 4.46
CA LEU A 3 -1.27 -6.63 4.66
C LEU A 3 -0.79 -5.73 3.53
N VAL A 4 -0.06 -4.69 3.91
CA VAL A 4 0.56 -3.72 3.01
C VAL A 4 2.06 -3.73 3.27
N LEU A 5 2.87 -4.04 2.26
CA LEU A 5 4.33 -4.04 2.40
C LEU A 5 4.88 -2.61 2.40
N ASP A 6 5.65 -2.26 3.41
CA ASP A 6 6.31 -0.95 3.48
C ASP A 6 7.55 -0.91 2.60
N LEU A 7 7.54 -0.05 1.58
CA LEU A 7 8.67 0.20 0.69
C LEU A 7 9.25 1.61 0.84
N ARG A 8 8.76 2.41 1.79
CA ARG A 8 9.18 3.82 1.96
C ARG A 8 10.66 3.94 2.34
N LYS A 9 11.19 2.96 3.09
CA LYS A 9 12.60 2.91 3.51
C LYS A 9 13.54 2.35 2.42
N VAL A 10 13.01 1.83 1.30
CA VAL A 10 13.81 1.26 0.20
C VAL A 10 14.33 2.38 -0.71
N SER A 11 15.61 2.72 -0.59
CA SER A 11 16.22 3.84 -1.31
C SER A 11 16.44 3.59 -2.80
N SER A 12 16.70 2.33 -3.20
CA SER A 12 16.96 1.98 -4.59
C SER A 12 15.64 1.80 -5.36
N HIS A 13 15.46 2.58 -6.43
CA HIS A 13 14.31 2.49 -7.32
C HIS A 13 14.12 1.11 -7.94
N SER A 14 15.21 0.49 -8.43
CA SER A 14 15.16 -0.83 -9.04
C SER A 14 14.80 -1.91 -8.01
N GLU A 15 15.36 -1.80 -6.81
CA GLU A 15 15.06 -2.73 -5.72
C GLU A 15 13.60 -2.61 -5.27
N ARG A 16 13.09 -1.39 -5.19
CA ARG A 16 11.69 -1.12 -4.85
C ARG A 16 10.73 -1.76 -5.85
N CYS A 17 11.00 -1.61 -7.14
CA CYS A 17 10.21 -2.23 -8.20
C CYS A 17 10.30 -3.76 -8.15
N ARG A 18 11.48 -4.31 -7.83
CA ARG A 18 11.70 -5.76 -7.66
C ARG A 18 10.87 -6.30 -6.50
N LEU A 19 10.97 -5.69 -5.32
CA LEU A 19 10.20 -6.07 -4.13
C LEU A 19 8.68 -5.94 -4.36
N ALA A 20 8.22 -4.89 -5.05
CA ALA A 20 6.81 -4.75 -5.39
C ALA A 20 6.33 -5.84 -6.38
N SER A 21 7.18 -6.25 -7.32
CA SER A 21 6.89 -7.35 -8.24
C SER A 21 6.80 -8.68 -7.51
N ASP A 22 7.72 -8.93 -6.56
CA ASP A 22 7.69 -10.12 -5.71
C ASP A 22 6.41 -10.13 -4.83
N ALA A 23 6.03 -8.97 -4.28
CA ALA A 23 4.80 -8.81 -3.50
C ALA A 23 3.53 -9.11 -4.33
N ASP A 24 3.48 -8.64 -5.58
CA ASP A 24 2.38 -8.92 -6.51
C ASP A 24 2.28 -10.43 -6.84
N GLN A 25 3.42 -11.10 -7.02
CA GLN A 25 3.48 -12.55 -7.30
C GLN A 25 3.07 -13.40 -6.09
N HIS A 26 3.36 -12.95 -4.87
CA HIS A 26 3.08 -13.67 -3.64
C HIS A 26 1.76 -13.24 -2.95
N GLY A 27 0.92 -12.48 -3.65
CA GLY A 27 -0.44 -12.17 -3.21
C GLY A 27 -0.53 -11.21 -2.03
N ILE A 28 0.49 -10.37 -1.82
CA ILE A 28 0.39 -9.24 -0.89
C ILE A 28 -0.67 -8.28 -1.44
N TRP A 29 -1.52 -7.72 -0.56
CA TRP A 29 -2.65 -6.90 -1.03
C TRP A 29 -2.20 -5.55 -1.60
N GLY A 30 -1.16 -4.94 -1.02
CA GLY A 30 -0.62 -3.69 -1.51
C GLY A 30 0.77 -3.36 -1.00
N THR A 31 1.33 -2.27 -1.50
CA THR A 31 2.56 -1.65 -0.99
C THR A 31 2.34 -0.20 -0.63
N VAL A 32 3.05 0.31 0.39
CA VAL A 32 3.19 1.75 0.61
C VAL A 32 4.52 2.20 0.04
N VAL A 33 4.50 3.27 -0.76
CA VAL A 33 5.68 3.91 -1.33
C VAL A 33 5.64 5.40 -1.08
N THR A 34 6.83 6.01 -0.97
CA THR A 34 7.02 7.45 -0.98
C THR A 34 8.22 7.79 -1.85
N GLY A 35 8.48 9.07 -2.07
CA GLY A 35 9.59 9.56 -2.86
C GLY A 35 10.14 10.86 -2.28
N PRO A 36 11.16 11.44 -2.95
CA PRO A 36 11.50 12.84 -2.71
C PRO A 36 10.26 13.73 -2.86
N PRO A 37 10.16 14.87 -2.14
CA PRO A 37 9.02 15.76 -2.24
C PRO A 37 8.70 16.15 -3.69
N GLY A 38 7.47 15.87 -4.13
CA GLY A 38 6.99 16.12 -5.50
C GLY A 38 7.33 15.01 -6.51
N ALA A 39 7.89 13.89 -6.06
CA ALA A 39 8.21 12.72 -6.90
C ALA A 39 7.56 11.41 -6.39
N GLU A 40 6.72 11.48 -5.37
CA GLU A 40 6.07 10.32 -4.74
C GLU A 40 5.20 9.55 -5.76
N CYS A 41 4.41 10.26 -6.56
CA CYS A 41 3.58 9.67 -7.61
C CYS A 41 4.40 9.03 -8.74
N VAL A 42 5.61 9.54 -9.00
CA VAL A 42 6.52 8.98 -10.03
C VAL A 42 7.05 7.62 -9.58
N GLU A 43 7.47 7.51 -8.32
CA GLU A 43 7.91 6.24 -7.73
C GLU A 43 6.77 5.21 -7.73
N ALA A 44 5.56 5.64 -7.40
CA ALA A 44 4.37 4.80 -7.46
C ALA A 44 4.01 4.36 -8.89
N ALA A 45 4.19 5.24 -9.88
CA ALA A 45 3.92 4.91 -11.28
C ALA A 45 4.87 3.84 -11.83
N ALA A 46 6.12 3.80 -11.37
CA ALA A 46 7.06 2.75 -11.73
C ALA A 46 6.63 1.38 -11.16
N ILE A 47 6.16 1.36 -9.91
CA ILE A 47 5.55 0.16 -9.32
C ILE A 47 4.30 -0.26 -10.11
N ALA A 48 3.46 0.69 -10.52
CA ALA A 48 2.28 0.42 -11.32
C ALA A 48 2.59 -0.24 -12.67
N ALA A 49 3.73 0.10 -13.27
CA ALA A 49 4.15 -0.45 -14.56
C ALA A 49 4.64 -1.92 -14.47
N VAL A 50 5.15 -2.35 -13.31
CA VAL A 50 5.72 -3.69 -13.11
C VAL A 50 4.80 -4.66 -12.35
N THR A 51 3.66 -4.17 -11.85
CA THR A 51 2.67 -4.96 -11.08
C THR A 51 1.31 -4.98 -11.76
N SER A 52 0.54 -6.04 -11.53
CA SER A 52 -0.78 -6.24 -12.15
C SER A 52 -1.94 -6.19 -11.17
N ASN A 53 -1.78 -6.68 -9.94
CA ASN A 53 -2.89 -6.87 -9.00
C ASN A 53 -2.70 -6.09 -7.69
N LEU A 54 -1.46 -5.80 -7.32
CA LEU A 54 -1.06 -5.09 -6.12
C LEU A 54 -1.71 -3.70 -6.01
N SER A 55 -2.27 -3.37 -4.85
CA SER A 55 -2.72 -1.99 -4.54
C SER A 55 -1.52 -1.10 -4.26
N ILE A 56 -1.51 0.12 -4.80
CA ILE A 56 -0.37 1.02 -4.73
C ILE A 56 -0.77 2.22 -3.89
N ILE A 57 -0.33 2.21 -2.64
CA ILE A 57 -0.58 3.30 -1.70
C ILE A 57 0.60 4.25 -1.75
N VAL A 58 0.33 5.51 -2.07
CA VAL A 58 1.34 6.57 -2.05
C VAL A 58 1.24 7.33 -0.73
N ASP A 59 2.33 7.39 0.02
CA ASP A 59 2.45 8.24 1.21
C ASP A 59 3.01 9.60 0.79
N VAL A 60 2.15 10.62 0.85
CA VAL A 60 2.44 11.97 0.37
C VAL A 60 2.48 12.97 1.52
N ASP A 61 3.43 13.90 1.42
CA ASP A 61 3.39 15.14 2.18
C ASP A 61 2.42 16.11 1.48
N GLY A 62 1.22 16.22 2.04
CA GLY A 62 0.12 17.03 1.53
C GLY A 62 0.35 18.54 1.61
N ASP A 63 1.36 18.98 2.37
CA ASP A 63 1.72 20.39 2.51
C ASP A 63 2.87 20.78 1.55
N ALA A 64 3.50 19.80 0.88
CA ALA A 64 4.60 20.03 -0.06
C ALA A 64 4.15 20.50 -1.46
N ALA A 65 2.87 20.36 -1.79
CA ALA A 65 2.32 20.72 -3.10
C ALA A 65 0.91 21.31 -2.99
N HIS A 66 0.49 22.04 -4.03
CA HIS A 66 -0.89 22.54 -4.09
C HIS A 66 -1.88 21.36 -4.21
N PRO A 67 -2.98 21.33 -3.45
CA PRO A 67 -3.91 20.19 -3.43
C PRO A 67 -4.47 19.79 -4.80
N THR A 68 -4.69 20.76 -5.70
CA THR A 68 -5.11 20.46 -7.09
C THR A 68 -4.04 19.66 -7.84
N THR A 69 -2.77 20.09 -7.79
CA THR A 69 -1.67 19.43 -8.48
C THR A 69 -1.48 18.02 -7.96
N LEU A 70 -1.51 17.85 -6.63
CA LEU A 70 -1.43 16.52 -6.02
C LEU A 70 -2.58 15.62 -6.47
N ALA A 71 -3.81 16.14 -6.52
CA ALA A 71 -4.97 15.37 -6.99
C ALA A 71 -4.87 15.00 -8.48
N GLU A 72 -4.31 15.87 -9.33
CA GLU A 72 -4.03 15.57 -10.74
C GLU A 72 -3.01 14.44 -10.89
N GLU A 73 -1.89 14.51 -10.16
CA GLU A 73 -0.85 13.48 -10.20
C GLU A 73 -1.37 12.11 -9.75
N VAL A 74 -2.14 12.09 -8.65
CA VAL A 74 -2.76 10.86 -8.14
C VAL A 74 -3.81 10.32 -9.11
N ALA A 75 -4.58 11.18 -9.78
CA ALA A 75 -5.54 10.75 -10.80
C ALA A 75 -4.85 10.12 -12.02
N VAL A 76 -3.71 10.66 -12.45
CA VAL A 76 -2.88 10.08 -13.52
C VAL A 76 -2.32 8.73 -13.07
N LEU A 77 -1.78 8.63 -11.86
CA LEU A 77 -1.32 7.36 -11.29
C LEU A 77 -2.43 6.31 -11.24
N ASP A 78 -3.63 6.70 -10.82
CA ASP A 78 -4.78 5.81 -10.76
C ASP A 78 -5.18 5.27 -12.14
N GLN A 79 -5.03 6.08 -13.18
CA GLN A 79 -5.22 5.64 -14.55
C GLN A 79 -4.11 4.68 -15.02
N ILE A 80 -2.84 4.99 -14.75
CA ILE A 80 -1.68 4.13 -15.09
C ILE A 80 -1.80 2.78 -14.40
N SER A 81 -2.16 2.79 -13.12
CA SER A 81 -2.31 1.59 -12.29
C SER A 81 -3.59 0.82 -12.56
N ARG A 82 -4.49 1.30 -13.45
CA ARG A 82 -5.80 0.68 -13.72
C ARG A 82 -6.66 0.56 -12.46
N ARG A 83 -6.81 1.64 -11.71
CA ARG A 83 -7.65 1.74 -10.50
C ARG A 83 -7.12 0.98 -9.29
N ARG A 84 -5.80 0.91 -9.16
CA ARG A 84 -5.13 0.29 -8.00
C ARG A 84 -4.50 1.33 -7.06
N ALA A 85 -4.62 2.62 -7.35
CA ALA A 85 -3.99 3.65 -6.53
C ALA A 85 -4.81 3.96 -5.27
N ALA A 86 -4.10 4.32 -4.21
CA ALA A 86 -4.64 4.89 -2.99
C ALA A 86 -3.62 5.86 -2.39
N LEU A 87 -4.08 6.70 -1.46
CA LEU A 87 -3.26 7.77 -0.87
C LEU A 87 -3.25 7.66 0.65
N ILE A 88 -2.07 7.75 1.28
CA ILE A 88 -1.93 8.18 2.68
C ILE A 88 -1.53 9.65 2.63
N PHE A 89 -2.38 10.52 3.19
CA PHE A 89 -2.20 11.96 3.14
C PHE A 89 -1.72 12.49 4.50
N ARG A 90 -0.50 13.03 4.55
CA ARG A 90 0.05 13.72 5.72
C ARG A 90 -0.08 15.23 5.52
N GLY A 91 -0.91 15.91 6.32
CA GLY A 91 -1.06 17.37 6.22
C GLY A 91 -2.37 17.85 6.83
N GLU A 92 -2.73 19.10 6.56
CA GLU A 92 -3.96 19.67 7.11
C GLU A 92 -5.23 18.94 6.65
N THR A 93 -6.19 18.77 7.57
CA THR A 93 -7.45 18.07 7.28
C THR A 93 -8.27 18.75 6.18
N THR A 94 -8.25 20.08 6.12
CA THR A 94 -8.89 20.89 5.07
C THR A 94 -8.32 20.60 3.69
N THR A 95 -7.01 20.47 3.58
CA THR A 95 -6.29 20.09 2.35
C THR A 95 -6.63 18.65 1.97
N LYS A 96 -6.59 17.71 2.93
CA LYS A 96 -6.99 16.30 2.73
C LYS A 96 -8.40 16.18 2.15
N LEU A 97 -9.37 16.89 2.74
CA LEU A 97 -10.77 16.88 2.29
C LEU A 97 -10.90 17.44 0.87
N SER A 98 -10.12 18.48 0.53
CA SER A 98 -10.10 19.03 -0.83
C SER A 98 -9.56 18.03 -1.85
N VAL A 99 -8.46 17.35 -1.53
CA VAL A 99 -7.87 16.31 -2.40
C VAL A 99 -8.83 15.13 -2.55
N ALA A 100 -9.42 14.65 -1.44
CA ALA A 100 -10.38 13.55 -1.46
C ALA A 100 -11.64 13.90 -2.29
N ALA A 101 -12.14 15.14 -2.21
CA ALA A 101 -13.26 15.60 -3.03
C ALA A 101 -12.92 15.58 -4.51
N LEU A 102 -11.77 16.14 -4.90
CA LEU A 102 -11.28 16.15 -6.28
C LEU A 102 -11.12 14.72 -6.83
N LEU A 103 -10.49 13.83 -6.07
CA LEU A 103 -10.29 12.41 -6.40
C LEU A 103 -11.57 11.58 -6.40
N SER A 104 -12.66 12.11 -5.84
CA SER A 104 -14.01 11.54 -5.94
C SER A 104 -14.83 12.12 -7.09
N GLY A 105 -14.23 12.97 -7.93
CA GLY A 105 -14.90 13.64 -9.04
C GLY A 105 -15.80 14.81 -8.63
N LEU A 106 -15.66 15.30 -7.40
CA LEU A 106 -16.37 16.47 -6.90
C LEU A 106 -15.51 17.73 -7.11
N SER A 107 -16.17 18.89 -7.17
CA SER A 107 -15.46 20.16 -7.18
C SER A 107 -14.95 20.52 -5.78
N SER A 108 -13.75 21.10 -5.68
CA SER A 108 -13.27 21.77 -4.48
C SER A 108 -12.80 23.17 -4.82
N ASN A 109 -13.25 24.19 -4.08
CA ASN A 109 -12.90 25.59 -4.29
C ASN A 109 -13.07 26.08 -5.75
N GLY A 110 -14.13 25.62 -6.43
CA GLY A 110 -14.41 25.98 -7.83
C GLY A 110 -13.55 25.24 -8.87
N VAL A 111 -12.68 24.32 -8.45
CA VAL A 111 -11.84 23.49 -9.32
C VAL A 111 -12.43 22.07 -9.41
N ILE A 112 -12.34 21.46 -10.60
CA ILE A 112 -12.67 20.05 -10.85
C ILE A 112 -11.55 19.43 -11.69
N LEU A 113 -11.22 18.15 -11.45
CA LEU A 113 -10.24 17.43 -12.26
C LEU A 113 -10.80 17.15 -13.66
N SER A 114 -9.95 17.28 -14.67
CA SER A 114 -10.28 16.96 -16.07
C SER A 114 -9.19 16.09 -16.69
N PRO A 115 -9.48 14.85 -17.13
CA PRO A 115 -10.80 14.20 -17.04
C PRO A 115 -11.17 13.93 -15.57
N PRO A 116 -12.48 13.90 -15.23
CA PRO A 116 -12.89 13.51 -13.89
C PRO A 116 -12.38 12.08 -13.59
N PRO A 117 -11.99 11.78 -12.33
CA PRO A 117 -11.65 10.42 -11.91
C PRO A 117 -12.78 9.46 -12.33
N ALA A 118 -12.45 8.39 -13.06
CA ALA A 118 -13.49 7.61 -13.72
C ALA A 118 -14.24 6.76 -12.69
N GLN A 119 -15.57 6.96 -12.56
CA GLN A 119 -16.60 6.14 -11.89
C GLN A 119 -16.36 5.64 -10.44
N THR A 120 -15.11 5.56 -9.95
CA THR A 120 -14.72 5.08 -8.63
C THR A 120 -13.70 6.06 -8.07
N SER A 121 -13.94 6.51 -6.84
CA SER A 121 -13.06 7.42 -6.11
C SER A 121 -11.72 6.77 -5.78
N VAL A 122 -10.62 7.52 -5.87
CA VAL A 122 -9.34 7.08 -5.30
C VAL A 122 -9.41 7.17 -3.77
N PRO A 123 -9.16 6.08 -3.03
CA PRO A 123 -9.18 6.12 -1.57
C PRO A 123 -8.11 7.04 -1.01
N VAL A 124 -8.49 7.88 -0.04
CA VAL A 124 -7.58 8.76 0.70
C VAL A 124 -7.69 8.45 2.19
N PHE A 125 -6.57 7.99 2.76
CA PHE A 125 -6.42 7.58 4.16
C PHE A 125 -5.61 8.63 4.93
N ALA A 126 -5.87 8.74 6.22
CA ALA A 126 -4.97 9.35 7.17
C ALA A 126 -3.93 8.31 7.65
N PRO A 127 -2.76 8.74 8.17
CA PRO A 127 -1.77 7.81 8.71
C PRO A 127 -2.34 6.88 9.79
N GLU A 128 -3.26 7.37 10.63
CA GLU A 128 -3.92 6.59 11.68
C GLU A 128 -4.86 5.49 11.17
N ASP A 129 -5.32 5.57 9.92
CA ASP A 129 -6.19 4.55 9.31
C ASP A 129 -5.42 3.27 8.92
N MET A 130 -4.09 3.38 8.81
CA MET A 130 -3.18 2.32 8.39
C MET A 130 -1.98 2.24 9.34
N PRO A 131 -2.13 1.59 10.51
CA PRO A 131 -1.01 1.45 11.44
C PRO A 131 0.19 0.73 10.80
N GLU A 132 1.38 1.13 11.22
CA GLU A 132 2.67 0.56 10.79
C GLU A 132 3.28 -0.28 11.92
N VAL A 133 3.83 -1.44 11.57
CA VAL A 133 4.64 -2.27 12.45
C VAL A 133 5.87 -2.79 11.74
N ASP A 134 6.99 -2.81 12.46
CA ASP A 134 8.18 -3.52 11.99
C ASP A 134 8.08 -4.99 12.44
N LEU A 135 7.98 -5.91 11.48
CA LEU A 135 7.93 -7.35 11.75
C LEU A 135 9.34 -7.91 11.90
N GLU A 136 10.00 -7.52 13.00
CA GLU A 136 11.33 -7.98 13.35
C GLU A 136 11.29 -9.32 14.11
N GLY A 137 12.38 -10.08 13.97
CA GLY A 137 12.57 -11.35 14.68
C GLY A 137 12.05 -12.55 13.92
N ASP A 138 11.68 -13.61 14.66
CA ASP A 138 11.24 -14.86 14.05
C ASP A 138 9.79 -14.81 13.55
N LEU A 139 9.42 -15.85 12.80
CA LEU A 139 8.07 -15.98 12.23
C LEU A 139 6.98 -16.11 13.29
N GLN A 140 7.29 -16.66 14.49
CA GLN A 140 6.30 -16.82 15.56
C GLN A 140 5.94 -15.47 16.18
N ASN A 141 6.94 -14.62 16.44
CA ASN A 141 6.71 -13.26 16.91
C ASN A 141 5.89 -12.45 15.88
N SER A 142 6.28 -12.56 14.60
CA SER A 142 5.54 -11.90 13.51
C SER A 142 4.08 -12.36 13.45
N ALA A 143 3.84 -13.67 13.56
CA ALA A 143 2.49 -14.22 13.59
C ALA A 143 1.65 -13.70 14.77
N ALA A 144 2.24 -13.59 15.96
CA ALA A 144 1.56 -13.06 17.15
C ALA A 144 1.16 -11.59 16.97
N ILE A 145 2.02 -10.78 16.35
CA ILE A 145 1.70 -9.38 16.01
C ILE A 145 0.53 -9.35 15.01
N ILE A 146 0.57 -10.15 13.94
CA ILE A 146 -0.52 -10.22 12.96
C ILE A 146 -1.86 -10.62 13.63
N ASP A 147 -1.82 -11.61 14.52
CA ASP A 147 -3.02 -12.06 15.25
C ASP A 147 -3.60 -10.94 16.11
N GLN A 148 -2.75 -10.19 16.83
CA GLN A 148 -3.17 -9.06 17.65
C GLN A 148 -3.94 -8.00 16.84
N TYR A 149 -3.42 -7.58 15.69
CA TYR A 149 -4.07 -6.55 14.86
C TYR A 149 -5.31 -7.08 14.12
N ARG A 150 -5.26 -8.35 13.67
CA ARG A 150 -6.44 -8.99 13.08
C ARG A 150 -7.59 -9.04 14.09
N ASP A 151 -7.32 -9.50 15.31
CA ASP A 151 -8.34 -9.70 16.35
C ASP A 151 -8.86 -8.35 16.89
N ALA A 152 -8.06 -7.28 16.77
CA ALA A 152 -8.49 -5.90 16.97
C ALA A 152 -9.37 -5.32 15.83
N ASN A 153 -9.69 -6.12 14.80
CA ASN A 153 -10.45 -5.72 13.60
C ASN A 153 -9.80 -4.58 12.80
N THR A 154 -8.47 -4.50 12.79
CA THR A 154 -7.77 -3.54 11.95
C THR A 154 -7.96 -3.89 10.46
N PRO A 155 -8.41 -2.96 9.60
CA PRO A 155 -8.66 -3.27 8.19
C PRO A 155 -7.37 -3.46 7.38
N PHE A 156 -6.36 -2.64 7.64
CA PHE A 156 -5.07 -2.60 6.95
C PHE A 156 -3.92 -2.56 7.96
N LEU A 157 -2.81 -3.22 7.64
CA LEU A 157 -1.60 -3.15 8.44
C LEU A 157 -0.40 -2.98 7.51
N ILE A 158 0.34 -1.89 7.69
CA ILE A 158 1.60 -1.64 7.01
C ILE A 158 2.69 -2.41 7.76
N VAL A 159 3.45 -3.23 7.04
CA VAL A 159 4.48 -4.09 7.63
C VAL A 159 5.82 -3.85 6.95
N SER A 160 6.85 -3.57 7.75
CA SER A 160 8.24 -3.70 7.28
C SER A 160 8.64 -5.18 7.32
N TRP A 161 9.35 -5.64 6.29
CA TRP A 161 9.78 -7.03 6.14
C TRP A 161 11.19 -7.10 5.56
N ASP A 162 12.11 -7.75 6.27
CA ASP A 162 13.53 -7.88 5.91
C ASP A 162 13.90 -9.28 5.40
N ARG A 163 12.95 -10.21 5.42
CA ARG A 163 13.06 -11.60 4.95
C ARG A 163 12.49 -11.76 3.53
N PRO A 164 12.57 -12.94 2.91
CA PRO A 164 11.94 -13.18 1.61
C PRO A 164 10.43 -12.89 1.62
N ILE A 165 9.94 -12.11 0.66
CA ILE A 165 8.50 -11.76 0.56
C ILE A 165 7.62 -13.00 0.40
N LYS A 166 8.17 -14.07 -0.19
CA LYS A 166 7.52 -15.39 -0.27
C LYS A 166 7.11 -15.90 1.11
N GLU A 167 7.93 -15.71 2.14
CA GLU A 167 7.64 -16.11 3.52
C GLU A 167 6.47 -15.30 4.10
N LEU A 168 6.48 -13.97 3.89
CA LEU A 168 5.38 -13.08 4.27
C LEU A 168 4.05 -13.52 3.63
N GLY A 169 4.08 -13.76 2.30
CA GLY A 169 2.93 -14.21 1.54
C GLY A 169 2.39 -15.55 2.05
N ARG A 170 3.27 -16.51 2.27
CA ARG A 170 2.91 -17.89 2.61
C ARG A 170 2.36 -18.03 4.03
N HIS A 171 2.98 -17.39 5.02
CA HIS A 171 2.63 -17.63 6.43
C HIS A 171 1.73 -16.56 7.04
N LEU A 172 1.77 -15.33 6.53
CA LEU A 172 1.15 -14.19 7.22
C LEU A 172 -0.05 -13.61 6.48
N VAL A 173 -0.13 -13.67 5.14
CA VAL A 173 -1.30 -13.15 4.41
C VAL A 173 -2.58 -13.89 4.76
N GLY A 174 -2.55 -15.24 4.71
CA GLY A 174 -3.72 -16.05 5.06
C GLY A 174 -4.12 -15.87 6.53
N ARG A 175 -3.13 -15.78 7.44
CA ARG A 175 -3.33 -15.50 8.86
C ARG A 175 -3.96 -14.13 9.11
N ALA A 176 -3.55 -13.10 8.38
CA ALA A 176 -4.14 -11.76 8.47
C ALA A 176 -5.59 -11.73 7.95
N ALA A 177 -5.91 -12.58 6.98
CA ALA A 177 -7.24 -12.66 6.41
C ALA A 177 -8.24 -13.46 7.27
N SER A 178 -7.78 -14.50 7.97
CA SER A 178 -8.66 -15.41 8.73
C SER A 178 -8.03 -15.90 10.05
N PRO A 179 -8.80 -15.97 11.15
CA PRO A 179 -8.35 -16.59 12.40
C PRO A 179 -8.12 -18.10 12.28
N ASP A 180 -8.76 -18.76 11.30
CA ASP A 180 -8.69 -20.20 11.10
C ASP A 180 -7.60 -20.61 10.10
N PHE A 181 -6.58 -19.77 9.91
CA PHE A 181 -5.50 -20.05 8.97
C PHE A 181 -4.74 -21.33 9.36
N PRO A 182 -4.72 -22.37 8.50
CA PRO A 182 -4.09 -23.64 8.82
C PRO A 182 -2.58 -23.53 8.59
N GLN A 183 -1.82 -23.17 9.64
CA GLN A 183 -0.36 -23.04 9.58
C GLN A 183 0.33 -24.26 8.95
N MET A 184 -0.17 -25.47 9.21
CA MET A 184 0.34 -26.72 8.63
C MET A 184 0.37 -26.72 7.09
N VAL A 185 -0.54 -26.00 6.42
CA VAL A 185 -0.54 -25.87 4.95
C VAL A 185 0.63 -25.00 4.48
N ALA A 186 0.94 -23.93 5.22
CA ALA A 186 2.09 -23.08 4.93
C ALA A 186 3.40 -23.85 5.15
N ASP A 187 3.50 -24.57 6.26
CA ASP A 187 4.69 -25.36 6.61
C ASP A 187 4.93 -26.47 5.56
N LEU A 188 3.87 -27.17 5.10
CA LEU A 188 3.97 -28.15 4.02
C LEU A 188 4.42 -27.51 2.69
N ALA A 189 4.03 -26.26 2.43
CA ALA A 189 4.46 -25.56 1.22
C ALA A 189 5.96 -25.24 1.25
N ASP A 190 6.57 -25.07 2.42
CA ASP A 190 8.03 -24.92 2.55
C ASP A 190 8.78 -26.23 2.25
N GLU A 191 8.19 -27.39 2.58
CA GLU A 191 8.79 -28.68 2.25
C GLU A 191 8.80 -28.94 0.73
N ILE A 192 7.76 -28.48 0.02
CA ILE A 192 7.58 -28.71 -1.42
C ILE A 192 8.32 -27.67 -2.25
N ASP A 193 8.26 -26.40 -1.83
CA ASP A 193 8.84 -25.26 -2.52
C ASP A 193 9.56 -24.36 -1.50
N PRO A 194 10.80 -24.74 -1.12
CA PRO A 194 11.56 -24.05 -0.09
C PRO A 194 11.70 -22.55 -0.35
N ILE A 195 11.85 -21.81 0.74
CA ILE A 195 12.14 -20.39 0.72
C ILE A 195 13.67 -20.27 0.64
N GLU A 196 14.17 -19.74 -0.48
CA GLU A 196 15.59 -19.43 -0.70
C GLU A 196 15.96 -18.02 -0.22
#